data_AF-A0A6B3GPW1-F1
#
_entry.id   AF-A0A6B3GPW1-F1
#
_cell.length_a   1.000
_cell.length_b   1.000
_cell.length_c   1.000
_cell.angle_alpha   90.00
_cell.angle_beta   90.00
_cell.angle_gamma   90.00
#
_symmetry.space_group_name_H-M   'P 1'
#
loop_
_entity.id
_entity.type
_entity.pdbx_description
1 polymer ?
#
loop_
_entity_poly.entity_id
_entity_poly.type
_entity_poly.pdbx_seq_one_letter_code
_entity_poly.pdbx_strand_id
1 'polypeptide(L)' 'YAGTDRQVRGKLLAVLREAVAPVPQAVLDREWDDAVQRARALDGLVADGLVEPLPDGLYRLPLT' A
#
# COMPACT_ATOMS: atom_id res chain seq x y z
N TYR A 1 -1.61 -15.95 -10.96
CA TYR A 1 -1.68 -15.09 -9.76
C TYR A 1 -0.57 -14.02 -9.69
N ALA A 2 0.67 -14.26 -10.18
CA ALA A 2 1.79 -13.33 -10.04
C ALA A 2 1.73 -12.02 -10.87
N GLY A 3 0.94 -11.99 -11.95
CA GLY A 3 0.86 -10.81 -12.82
C GLY A 3 0.22 -9.60 -12.13
N THR A 4 -0.84 -9.83 -11.35
CA THR A 4 -1.66 -8.75 -10.79
C THR A 4 -1.13 -8.25 -9.45
N ASP A 5 -0.65 -9.14 -8.56
CA ASP A 5 -0.14 -8.72 -7.25
C ASP A 5 1.07 -7.81 -7.31
N ARG A 6 2.02 -8.12 -8.22
CA ARG A 6 3.20 -7.28 -8.39
C ARG A 6 2.81 -5.88 -8.91
N GLN A 7 1.79 -5.81 -9.77
CA GLN A 7 1.28 -4.53 -10.29
C GLN A 7 0.61 -3.71 -9.18
N VAL A 8 -0.27 -4.34 -8.38
CA VAL A 8 -0.95 -3.69 -7.26
C VAL A 8 0.07 -3.19 -6.23
N ARG A 9 1.02 -4.03 -5.82
CA ARG A 9 2.11 -3.65 -4.90
C ARG A 9 2.93 -2.48 -5.44
N GLY A 10 3.24 -2.49 -6.74
CA GLY A 10 3.97 -1.42 -7.40
C GLY A 10 3.24 -0.07 -7.34
N LYS A 11 1.93 -0.07 -7.61
CA LYS A 11 1.07 1.13 -7.53
C LYS A 11 0.99 1.69 -6.10
N LEU A 12 0.75 0.82 -5.12
CA LEU A 12 0.68 1.23 -3.71
C LEU A 12 2.00 1.84 -3.23
N LEU A 13 3.13 1.23 -3.58
CA LEU A 13 4.45 1.76 -3.24
C LEU A 13 4.78 3.06 -3.99
N ALA A 14 4.26 3.28 -5.19
CA ALA A 14 4.43 4.54 -5.91
C ALA A 14 3.77 5.69 -5.15
N VAL A 15 2.49 5.53 -4.76
CA VAL A 15 1.78 6.54 -3.95
C VAL A 15 2.52 6.85 -2.64
N LEU A 16 2.97 5.82 -1.93
CA LEU A 16 3.67 6.00 -0.65
C LEU A 16 5.04 6.69 -0.81
N ARG A 17 5.72 6.52 -1.95
CA ARG A 17 6.99 7.21 -2.24
C ARG A 17 6.80 8.68 -2.63
N GLU A 18 5.68 9.00 -3.27
CA GLU A 18 5.35 10.38 -3.67
C GLU A 18 4.76 11.20 -2.52
N ALA A 19 4.25 10.54 -1.48
CA ALA A 19 3.64 11.20 -0.33
C ALA A 19 4.69 11.83 0.60
N VAL A 20 4.45 13.09 0.99
CA VAL A 20 5.27 13.83 1.97
C VAL A 20 4.81 13.62 3.42
N ALA A 21 3.72 12.88 3.62
CA ALA A 21 3.10 12.59 4.91
C ALA A 21 2.45 11.19 4.86
N PRO A 22 2.09 10.58 6.00
CA PRO A 22 1.33 9.34 6.02
C PRO A 22 0.10 9.39 5.12
N VAL A 23 -0.11 8.32 4.35
CA VAL A 23 -1.15 8.20 3.34
C VAL A 23 -2.38 7.52 3.94
N PRO A 24 -3.57 8.13 3.88
CA PRO A 24 -4.82 7.48 4.28
C PRO A 24 -5.16 6.29 3.41
N GLN A 25 -5.75 5.25 4.00
CA GLN A 25 -6.24 4.07 3.28
C GLN A 25 -7.12 4.45 2.07
N ALA A 26 -7.98 5.45 2.22
CA ALA A 26 -8.87 5.92 1.16
C ALA A 26 -8.14 6.44 -0.10
N VAL A 27 -6.87 6.84 0.02
CA VAL A 27 -6.03 7.23 -1.14
C VAL A 27 -5.51 5.98 -1.82
N LEU A 28 -4.97 5.02 -1.06
CA LEU A 28 -4.55 3.72 -1.58
C LEU A 28 -5.72 2.99 -2.24
N ASP A 29 -6.92 3.17 -1.71
CA ASP A 29 -8.15 2.57 -2.21
C ASP A 29 -8.56 3.02 -3.62
N ARG A 30 -7.96 4.09 -4.14
CA ARG A 30 -8.23 4.60 -5.49
C ARG A 30 -7.25 4.07 -6.54
N GLU A 31 -6.17 3.41 -6.13
CA GLU A 31 -5.11 2.98 -7.04
C GLU A 31 -5.44 1.71 -7.84
N TRP A 32 -6.40 0.94 -7.34
CA TRP A 32 -6.81 -0.34 -7.91
C TRP A 32 -8.24 -0.68 -7.56
N ASP A 33 -9.05 -1.07 -8.55
CA ASP A 33 -10.51 -1.27 -8.37
C ASP A 33 -10.87 -2.53 -7.57
N ASP A 34 -10.07 -3.59 -7.66
CA ASP A 34 -10.32 -4.83 -6.91
C ASP A 34 -9.85 -4.67 -5.46
N ALA A 35 -10.81 -4.46 -4.56
CA ALA A 35 -10.56 -4.28 -3.13
C ALA A 35 -9.90 -5.50 -2.48
N VAL A 36 -10.19 -6.73 -2.92
CA VAL A 36 -9.62 -7.96 -2.34
C VAL A 36 -8.14 -8.08 -2.71
N GLN A 37 -7.80 -7.83 -3.98
CA GLN A 37 -6.41 -7.83 -4.43
C GLN A 37 -5.60 -6.71 -3.78
N ARG A 38 -6.19 -5.52 -3.66
CA ARG A 38 -5.57 -4.38 -3.01
C ARG A 38 -5.28 -4.63 -1.53
N ALA A 39 -6.26 -5.12 -0.79
CA ALA A 39 -6.08 -5.46 0.63
C ALA A 39 -4.97 -6.51 0.80
N ARG A 40 -5.00 -7.60 0.03
CA ARG A 40 -3.96 -8.63 0.12
C ARG A 40 -2.57 -8.11 -0.25
N ALA A 41 -2.48 -7.27 -1.28
CA ALA A 41 -1.21 -6.67 -1.67
C ALA A 41 -0.66 -5.74 -0.58
N LEU A 42 -1.52 -4.94 0.06
CA LEU A 42 -1.14 -4.07 1.17
C LEU A 42 -0.71 -4.88 2.40
N ASP A 43 -1.47 -5.91 2.76
CA ASP A 43 -1.12 -6.83 3.86
C ASP A 43 0.23 -7.51 3.62
N GLY A 44 0.48 -7.95 2.38
CA GLY A 44 1.77 -8.52 2.00
C GLY A 44 2.92 -7.52 2.12
N LEU A 45 2.72 -6.26 1.72
CA LEU A 45 3.73 -5.21 1.90
C LEU A 45 4.03 -4.92 3.36
N VAL A 46 3.02 -4.96 4.23
CA VAL A 46 3.18 -4.80 5.68
C VAL A 46 3.93 -5.99 6.27
N ALA A 47 3.56 -7.22 5.90
CA ALA A 47 4.24 -8.44 6.35
C ALA A 47 5.70 -8.49 5.90
N ASP A 48 6.01 -7.95 4.71
CA ASP A 48 7.37 -7.84 4.18
C ASP A 48 8.17 -6.68 4.79
N GLY A 49 7.56 -5.86 5.67
CA GLY A 49 8.20 -4.69 6.29
C GLY A 49 8.48 -3.55 5.32
N LEU A 50 7.81 -3.51 4.17
CA LEU A 50 7.96 -2.46 3.14
C LEU A 50 7.01 -1.28 3.34
N VAL A 51 5.95 -1.48 4.14
CA VAL A 51 4.96 -0.47 4.50
C VAL A 51 4.67 -0.62 5.99
N GLU A 52 4.57 0.51 6.70
CA GLU A 52 4.18 0.54 8.10
C GLU A 52 2.75 1.07 8.24
N PRO A 53 1.83 0.31 8.86
CA PRO A 53 0.54 0.83 9.28
C PRO A 53 0.70 1.75 10.49
N LEU A 54 -0.09 2.80 10.52
CA LEU A 54 -0.16 3.78 11.59
C LEU A 54 -1.59 3.82 12.16
N PRO A 55 -1.82 4.49 13.31
CA PRO A 55 -3.17 4.78 13.78
C PRO A 55 -4.04 5.45 12.71
N ASP A 56 -5.35 5.36 12.87
CA ASP A 56 -6.35 6.01 12.02
C ASP A 56 -6.35 5.58 10.54
N GLY A 57 -5.84 4.38 10.24
CA GLY A 57 -5.82 3.84 8.88
C GLY A 57 -4.85 4.57 7.95
N LEU A 58 -3.76 5.07 8.52
CA LEU A 58 -2.68 5.72 7.78
C LEU A 58 -1.57 4.70 7.48
N TYR A 59 -0.84 4.93 6.39
CA TYR A 59 0.27 4.09 5.95
C TYR A 59 1.46 4.96 5.58
N ARG A 60 2.67 4.49 5.87
CA ARG A 60 3.90 5.15 5.42
C ARG A 60 4.95 4.13 5.01
N LEU A 61 6.00 4.61 4.34
CA LEU A 61 7.22 3.83 4.20
C LEU A 61 7.95 3.73 5.55
N PRO A 62 8.74 2.66 5.76
CA PRO A 62 9.60 2.55 6.92
C PRO A 62 10.58 3.72 7.02
N LEU A 63 10.77 4.20 8.24
CA LEU A 63 11.80 5.19 8.56
C LEU A 63 13.07 4.41 8.91
N THR A 64 13.81 3.97 7.89
CA THR A 64 15.16 3.41 8.08
C THR A 64 16.14 4.46 8.57
#